data_AF-A0AAW2PHA3-F1
#
_entry.id   AF-A0AAW2PHA3-F1
#
_cell.length_a   1.000
_cell.length_b   1.000
_cell.length_c   1.000
_cell.angle_alpha   90.00
_cell.angle_beta   90.00
_cell.angle_gamma   90.00
#
_symmetry.space_group_name_H-M   'P 1'
#
loop_
_entity.id
_entity.type
_entity.pdbx_description
1 polymer ?
#
loop_
_entity_poly.entity_id
_entity_poly.type
_entity_poly.pdbx_seq_one_letter_code
_entity_poly.pdbx_strand_id
1 'polypeptide(L)'
;MVEDRFVAEQTHEIINIEHALADAEMKLPEKFLGISIVDKFFKSWINFGMTLKYQKGKLSLDDVMIAISIEEEHRNQTHKMPVGHCAKLCPNKKAKTGQTAVNMVVGGASTSGATEGYVSVQPELITIYEPCD
;
A
#
# COMPACT_ATOMS: atom_id res chain seq x y z
N MET A 1 16.83 16.50 -0.07
CA MET A 1 17.32 15.55 -1.07
C MET A 1 17.35 16.23 -2.42
N VAL A 2 18.18 15.72 -3.33
CA VAL A 2 18.37 16.22 -4.69
C VAL A 2 17.55 15.35 -5.64
N GLU A 3 16.81 15.96 -6.57
CA GLU A 3 15.87 15.25 -7.47
C GLU A 3 16.57 14.33 -8.48
N ASP A 4 17.79 14.66 -8.90
CA ASP A 4 18.56 13.88 -9.90
C ASP A 4 19.38 12.72 -9.29
N ARG A 5 19.15 12.38 -8.02
CA ARG A 5 19.79 11.26 -7.33
C ARG A 5 18.75 10.35 -6.71
N PHE A 6 19.08 9.07 -6.56
CA PHE A 6 18.22 8.10 -5.90
C PHE A 6 17.96 8.50 -4.45
N VAL A 7 16.69 8.44 -4.04
CA VAL A 7 16.22 8.74 -2.67
C VAL A 7 16.79 7.73 -1.69
N ALA A 8 16.84 6.45 -2.10
CA ALA A 8 17.39 5.37 -1.29
C ALA A 8 18.89 5.60 -1.00
N GLU A 9 19.67 5.96 -2.02
CA GLU A 9 21.09 6.27 -1.87
C GLU A 9 21.32 7.45 -0.91
N GLN A 10 20.58 8.55 -1.10
CA GLN A 10 20.67 9.72 -0.23
C GLN A 10 20.23 9.45 1.21
N THR A 11 19.26 8.55 1.39
CA THR A 11 18.83 8.11 2.72
C THR A 11 19.93 7.31 3.40
N HIS A 12 20.59 6.42 2.67
CA HIS A 12 21.72 5.66 3.16
C HIS A 12 22.90 6.56 3.59
N GLU A 13 23.20 7.62 2.83
CA GLU A 13 24.17 8.65 3.22
C GLU A 13 23.83 9.29 4.57
N ILE A 14 22.55 9.65 4.79
CA ILE A 14 22.07 10.25 6.04
C ILE A 14 22.21 9.26 7.21
N ILE A 15 21.86 7.99 7.01
CA ILE A 15 21.97 6.95 8.03
C ILE A 15 23.44 6.70 8.39
N ASN A 16 24.36 6.70 7.42
CA ASN A 16 25.78 6.57 7.70
C ASN A 16 26.33 7.72 8.54
N ILE A 17 25.81 8.95 8.37
CA ILE A 17 26.13 10.07 9.25
C ILE A 17 25.60 9.80 10.66
N GLU A 18 24.39 9.27 10.80
CA GLU A 18 23.86 8.91 12.12
C GLU A 18 24.68 7.82 12.81
N HIS A 19 25.12 6.80 12.10
CA HIS A 19 26.04 5.79 12.64
C HIS A 19 27.35 6.41 13.12
N ALA A 20 27.94 7.31 12.33
CA ALA A 20 29.16 8.02 12.74
C ALA A 20 28.94 8.91 13.98
N LEU A 21 27.74 9.51 14.13
CA LEU A 21 27.37 10.24 15.34
C LEU A 21 27.19 9.29 16.54
N ALA A 22 26.58 8.12 16.33
CA ALA A 22 26.40 7.12 17.38
C ALA A 22 27.76 6.59 17.89
N ASP A 23 28.74 6.40 17.00
CA ASP A 23 30.12 6.03 17.34
C ASP A 23 30.83 7.11 18.16
N ALA A 24 30.46 8.38 17.96
CA ALA A 24 30.92 9.53 18.76
C ALA A 24 30.09 9.74 20.05
N GLU A 25 29.32 8.73 20.48
CA GLU A 25 28.41 8.76 21.64
C GLU A 25 27.25 9.78 21.52
N MET A 26 26.98 10.30 20.32
CA MET A 26 25.88 11.23 20.02
C MET A 26 24.68 10.52 19.38
N LYS A 27 24.04 9.64 20.14
CA LYS A 27 22.90 8.85 19.64
C LYS A 27 21.67 9.72 19.39
N LEU A 28 21.08 9.60 18.20
CA LEU A 28 19.83 10.26 17.86
C LEU A 28 18.65 9.32 18.11
N PRO A 29 17.50 9.83 18.61
CA PRO A 29 16.28 9.05 18.66
C PRO A 29 15.85 8.61 17.25
N GLU A 30 15.53 7.34 17.06
CA GLU A 30 15.09 6.78 15.76
C GLU A 30 13.93 7.59 15.12
N LYS A 31 12.97 8.03 15.94
CA LYS A 31 11.86 8.90 15.50
C LYS A 31 12.34 10.23 14.91
N PHE A 32 13.42 10.81 15.45
CA PHE A 32 13.97 12.07 14.98
C PHE A 32 14.59 11.86 13.59
N LEU A 33 15.33 10.76 13.41
CA LEU A 33 15.93 10.41 12.14
C LEU A 33 14.87 10.15 11.06
N GLY A 34 13.84 9.36 11.37
CA GLY A 34 12.75 9.07 10.44
C GLY A 34 12.01 10.34 9.98
N ILE A 35 11.64 11.23 10.92
CA ILE A 35 11.02 12.52 10.58
C ILE A 35 11.98 13.39 9.75
N SER A 36 13.26 13.43 10.12
CA SER A 36 14.26 14.23 9.40
C SER A 36 14.46 13.76 7.95
N ILE A 37 14.43 12.45 7.70
CA ILE A 37 14.51 11.88 6.35
C ILE A 37 13.27 12.30 5.54
N VAL A 38 12.07 12.11 6.09
CA VAL A 38 10.81 12.46 5.43
C VAL A 38 10.73 13.96 5.11
N ASP A 39 11.13 14.81 6.04
CA ASP A 39 11.14 16.27 5.84
C ASP A 39 12.20 16.70 4.79
N LYS A 40 13.15 15.85 4.45
CA LYS A 40 14.15 16.07 3.39
C LYS A 40 13.70 15.58 2.01
N PHE A 41 12.56 14.90 1.90
CA PHE A 41 12.02 14.51 0.60
C PHE A 41 11.74 15.72 -0.29
N PHE A 42 11.86 15.53 -1.60
CA PHE A 42 11.51 16.53 -2.59
C PHE A 42 10.01 16.57 -2.82
N LYS A 43 9.53 17.63 -3.48
CA LYS A 43 8.11 17.91 -3.59
C LYS A 43 7.30 16.79 -4.23
N SER A 44 7.87 16.09 -5.21
CA SER A 44 7.17 14.98 -5.88
C SER A 44 7.03 13.71 -5.02
N TRP A 45 7.68 13.66 -3.84
CA TRP A 45 7.60 12.58 -2.86
C TRP A 45 6.76 12.92 -1.63
N ILE A 46 6.18 14.12 -1.56
CA ILE A 46 5.40 14.58 -0.39
C ILE A 46 4.30 13.59 -0.02
N ASN A 47 3.53 13.09 -0.99
CA ASN A 47 2.43 12.16 -0.70
C ASN A 47 2.93 10.87 -0.02
N PHE A 48 4.02 10.30 -0.53
CA PHE A 48 4.66 9.14 0.09
C PHE A 48 5.22 9.47 1.47
N GLY A 49 5.88 10.62 1.64
CA GLY A 49 6.36 11.10 2.93
C GLY A 49 5.24 11.26 3.96
N MET A 50 4.07 11.76 3.56
CA MET A 50 2.89 11.83 4.42
C MET A 50 2.39 10.44 4.80
N THR A 51 2.37 9.48 3.87
CA THR A 51 2.03 8.08 4.20
C THR A 51 2.95 7.51 5.28
N LEU A 52 4.26 7.73 5.18
CA LEU A 52 5.21 7.30 6.21
C LEU A 52 4.98 8.02 7.55
N LYS A 53 4.71 9.32 7.52
CA LYS A 53 4.53 10.15 8.72
C LYS A 53 3.29 9.79 9.55
N TYR A 54 2.22 9.36 8.89
CA TYR A 54 0.94 9.01 9.54
C TYR A 54 0.67 7.50 9.57
N GLN A 55 1.66 6.67 9.23
CA GLN A 55 1.52 5.23 9.30
C GLN A 55 1.23 4.79 10.74
N LYS A 56 0.18 3.98 10.93
CA LYS A 56 -0.16 3.42 12.24
C LYS A 56 0.83 2.30 12.59
N GLY A 57 1.44 2.37 13.77
CA GLY A 57 2.40 1.39 14.27
C GLY A 57 3.79 1.99 14.49
N LYS A 58 4.71 1.20 15.05
CA LYS A 58 6.11 1.58 15.16
C LYS A 58 6.78 1.31 13.81
N LEU A 59 7.14 2.36 13.09
CA LEU A 59 7.94 2.27 11.87
C LEU A 59 9.42 2.32 12.28
N SER A 60 10.16 1.23 12.05
CA SER A 60 11.60 1.25 12.27
C SER A 60 12.31 1.98 11.12
N LEU A 61 13.56 2.37 11.34
CA LEU A 61 14.39 2.97 10.30
C LEU A 61 14.62 2.02 9.12
N ASP A 62 14.74 0.71 9.39
CA ASP A 62 14.87 -0.31 8.36
C ASP A 62 13.58 -0.38 7.51
N ASP A 63 12.41 -0.28 8.15
CA ASP A 63 11.13 -0.24 7.44
C ASP A 63 11.03 1.00 6.53
N VAL A 64 11.53 2.16 6.98
CA VAL A 64 11.61 3.38 6.16
C VAL A 64 12.48 3.14 4.92
N MET A 65 13.66 2.56 5.09
CA MET A 65 14.59 2.26 3.99
C MET A 65 13.98 1.30 2.97
N ILE A 66 13.32 0.24 3.43
CA ILE A 66 12.64 -0.72 2.56
C ILE A 66 11.51 -0.03 1.80
N ALA A 67 10.67 0.75 2.50
CA ALA A 67 9.56 1.47 1.88
C ALA A 67 10.04 2.47 0.80
N ILE A 68 11.13 3.20 1.05
CA ILE A 68 11.74 4.11 0.08
C ILE A 68 12.19 3.35 -1.17
N SER A 69 12.84 2.20 -0.99
CA SER A 69 13.35 1.39 -2.09
C SER A 69 12.22 0.87 -3.00
N ILE A 70 11.13 0.40 -2.38
CA ILE A 70 9.94 -0.08 -3.11
C ILE A 70 9.26 1.06 -3.88
N GLU A 71 9.08 2.22 -3.24
CA GLU A 71 8.45 3.38 -3.88
C GLU A 71 9.29 3.91 -5.05
N GLU A 72 10.62 3.93 -4.89
CA GLU A 72 11.54 4.34 -5.96
C GLU A 72 11.45 3.41 -7.17
N GLU A 73 11.43 2.09 -6.94
CA GLU A 73 11.23 1.10 -7.99
C GLU A 73 9.88 1.28 -8.69
N HIS A 74 8.81 1.46 -7.93
CA HIS A 74 7.46 1.67 -8.44
C HIS A 74 7.35 2.92 -9.34
N ARG A 75 7.97 4.03 -8.92
CA ARG A 75 8.06 5.26 -9.73
C ARG A 75 8.84 5.02 -11.00
N ASN A 76 9.99 4.35 -10.89
CA ASN A 76 10.81 4.01 -12.04
C ASN A 76 10.05 3.17 -13.06
N GLN A 77 9.30 2.14 -12.63
CA GLN A 77 8.47 1.30 -13.51
C GLN A 77 7.32 2.08 -14.17
N THR A 78 6.68 2.99 -13.44
CA THR A 78 5.62 3.87 -13.98
C THR A 78 6.14 4.75 -15.12
N HIS A 79 7.40 5.16 -15.06
CA HIS A 79 8.05 5.90 -16.14
C HIS A 79 8.46 5.05 -17.36
N LYS A 80 8.50 3.70 -17.27
CA LYS A 80 8.98 2.81 -18.35
C LYS A 80 7.90 1.95 -19.01
N MET A 81 6.64 1.98 -18.53
CA MET A 81 5.58 1.22 -19.19
C MET A 81 4.99 1.96 -20.41
N PRO A 82 4.96 1.34 -21.60
CA PRO A 82 4.03 1.76 -22.64
C PRO A 82 2.62 1.44 -22.15
N VAL A 83 1.72 2.42 -22.20
CA VAL A 83 0.28 2.20 -22.04
C VAL A 83 -0.16 1.21 -23.11
N GLY A 84 -0.43 -0.04 -22.75
CA GLY A 84 -0.87 -1.04 -23.70
C GLY A 84 -1.01 -2.46 -23.12
N HIS A 85 -2.15 -2.74 -22.48
CA HIS A 85 -3.23 -3.53 -23.08
C HIS A 85 -4.32 -3.79 -22.04
N CYS A 86 -5.46 -3.15 -22.25
CA CYS A 86 -6.73 -3.48 -21.62
C CYS A 86 -7.34 -4.75 -22.25
N ALA A 87 -8.06 -5.51 -21.42
CA ALA A 87 -9.03 -6.57 -21.74
C ALA A 87 -8.50 -7.88 -22.37
N LYS A 88 -8.23 -8.89 -21.51
CA LYS A 88 -8.41 -10.29 -21.94
C LYS A 88 -9.90 -10.61 -21.95
N LEU A 89 -10.41 -10.80 -23.15
CA LEU A 89 -11.76 -11.20 -23.51
C LEU A 89 -12.25 -12.43 -22.72
N CYS A 90 -13.43 -12.36 -22.12
CA CYS A 90 -14.17 -13.53 -21.66
C CYS A 90 -14.73 -14.29 -22.87
N PRO A 91 -14.40 -15.59 -23.09
CA PRO A 91 -15.08 -16.37 -24.13
C PRO A 91 -16.43 -16.88 -23.61
N ASN A 92 -17.50 -16.16 -23.94
CA ASN A 92 -18.87 -16.67 -23.88
C ASN A 92 -19.21 -17.37 -25.20
N LYS A 93 -19.60 -18.66 -25.14
CA LYS A 93 -20.45 -19.43 -26.11
C LYS A 93 -20.28 -20.96 -25.84
N LYS A 94 -21.30 -21.83 -25.76
CA LYS A 94 -22.60 -21.88 -26.45
C LYS A 94 -23.68 -22.66 -25.68
N ALA A 95 -24.92 -22.26 -25.96
CA ALA A 95 -26.19 -22.88 -25.59
C ALA A 95 -26.42 -24.30 -26.13
N LYS A 96 -27.36 -25.05 -25.53
CA LYS A 96 -28.52 -25.61 -26.27
C LYS A 96 -29.64 -26.24 -25.41
N THR A 97 -30.87 -25.80 -25.72
CA THR A 97 -32.15 -26.54 -25.82
C THR A 97 -32.76 -27.26 -24.60
N GLY A 98 -33.76 -26.60 -24.00
CA GLY A 98 -35.17 -27.02 -24.01
C GLY A 98 -35.58 -28.25 -23.21
N GLN A 99 -36.37 -28.04 -22.14
CA GLN A 99 -37.66 -28.70 -21.97
C GLN A 99 -38.51 -28.07 -20.85
N THR A 100 -39.81 -28.20 -21.06
CA THR A 100 -40.97 -27.67 -20.36
C THR A 100 -41.05 -28.07 -18.88
N ALA A 101 -41.71 -27.20 -18.12
CA ALA A 101 -41.93 -27.23 -16.67
C ALA A 101 -42.61 -28.48 -16.12
N VAL A 102 -42.19 -28.90 -14.93
CA VAL A 102 -43.04 -29.46 -13.87
C VAL A 102 -42.50 -29.01 -12.51
N ASN A 103 -43.29 -28.23 -11.77
CA ASN A 103 -43.07 -27.90 -10.36
C ASN A 103 -43.70 -29.00 -9.49
N MET A 104 -43.04 -29.45 -8.42
CA MET A 104 -43.68 -29.66 -7.10
C MET A 104 -42.65 -29.91 -5.98
N VAL A 105 -42.42 -28.85 -5.22
CA VAL A 105 -42.49 -28.68 -3.75
C VAL A 105 -42.09 -29.80 -2.74
N VAL A 106 -41.43 -29.29 -1.69
CA VAL A 106 -41.31 -29.73 -0.28
C VAL A 106 -40.29 -30.82 0.09
N GLY A 107 -39.29 -30.36 0.86
CA GLY A 107 -39.03 -30.93 2.18
C GLY A 107 -37.62 -31.48 2.42
N GLY A 108 -36.93 -30.92 3.42
CA GLY A 108 -35.97 -31.69 4.22
C GLY A 108 -34.53 -31.17 4.23
N ALA A 109 -34.16 -30.61 5.38
CA ALA A 109 -32.83 -30.20 5.80
C ALA A 109 -31.72 -31.24 5.54
N SER A 110 -30.50 -30.77 5.20
CA SER A 110 -29.37 -30.74 6.14
C SER A 110 -28.10 -30.29 5.45
N THR A 111 -27.42 -29.38 6.14
CA THR A 111 -26.22 -28.63 5.78
C THR A 111 -24.97 -29.51 5.71
N SER A 112 -24.11 -29.30 4.71
CA SER A 112 -22.66 -29.17 4.91
C SER A 112 -21.97 -28.71 3.62
N GLY A 113 -21.00 -27.80 3.76
CA GLY A 113 -19.89 -27.67 2.81
C GLY A 113 -19.81 -26.40 1.98
N ALA A 114 -19.21 -25.37 2.57
CA ALA A 114 -18.21 -24.45 2.00
C ALA A 114 -18.50 -23.69 0.68
N THR A 115 -18.56 -22.35 0.78
CA THR A 115 -17.67 -21.46 -0.01
C THR A 115 -17.54 -20.11 0.70
N GLU A 116 -16.28 -19.74 0.99
CA GLU A 116 -15.87 -18.46 1.54
C GLU A 116 -16.13 -17.34 0.52
N GLY A 117 -16.95 -16.36 0.89
CA GLY A 117 -17.15 -15.13 0.14
C GLY A 117 -16.11 -14.09 0.58
N TYR A 118 -15.23 -13.68 -0.34
CA TYR A 118 -14.37 -12.52 -0.13
C TYR A 118 -15.21 -11.25 -0.30
N VAL A 119 -15.48 -10.57 0.81
CA VAL A 119 -16.19 -9.29 0.87
C VAL A 119 -15.27 -8.18 0.39
N SER A 120 -15.71 -7.45 -0.63
CA SER A 120 -15.12 -6.18 -1.05
C SER A 120 -15.40 -5.12 0.00
N VAL A 121 -14.41 -4.79 0.84
CA VAL A 121 -14.52 -3.68 1.80
C VAL A 121 -14.14 -2.39 1.10
N GLN A 122 -15.13 -1.55 0.77
CA GLN A 122 -14.90 -0.13 0.53
C GLN A 122 -14.71 0.55 1.90
N PRO A 123 -13.69 1.40 2.11
CA PRO A 123 -13.62 2.18 3.33
C PRO A 123 -14.65 3.32 3.27
N GLU A 124 -15.74 3.18 4.02
CA GLU A 124 -16.66 4.28 4.28
C GLU A 124 -15.98 5.36 5.14
N LEU A 125 -16.17 6.61 4.75
CA LEU A 125 -15.68 7.81 5.41
C LEU A 125 -16.44 8.00 6.73
N ILE A 126 -15.85 7.65 7.88
CA ILE A 126 -16.45 7.98 9.18
C ILE A 126 -16.14 9.44 9.52
N THR A 127 -17.12 10.30 9.30
CA THR A 127 -17.22 11.62 9.95
C THR A 127 -17.53 11.42 11.44
N ILE A 128 -16.58 11.72 12.32
CA ILE A 128 -16.84 11.85 13.74
C ILE A 128 -17.12 13.33 14.00
N TYR A 129 -18.39 13.66 14.25
CA TYR A 129 -18.83 14.95 14.76
C TYR A 129 -18.79 14.85 16.30
N GLU A 130 -17.85 15.52 16.95
CA GLU A 130 -17.91 15.73 18.42
C GLU A 130 -18.83 16.91 18.73
N PRO A 131 -19.78 16.78 19.68
CA PRO A 131 -20.48 17.93 20.23
C PRO A 131 -19.56 18.65 21.22
N CYS A 132 -19.40 19.97 21.06
CA CYS A 132 -18.79 20.81 22.08
C CYS A 132 -19.72 20.89 23.32
N ASP A 133 -19.15 20.67 24.50
CA ASP A 133 -19.72 21.16 25.77
C ASP A 133 -19.69 22.69 25.86
#